data_AF-A0A7V9ERU8-F1
#
_entry.id   AF-A0A7V9ERU8-F1
#
_cell.length_a   1.000
_cell.length_b   1.000
_cell.length_c   1.000
_cell.angle_alpha   90.00
_cell.angle_beta   90.00
_cell.angle_gamma   90.00
#
_symmetry.space_group_name_H-M   'P 1'
#
loop_
_entity.id
_entity.type
_entity.pdbx_description
1 polymer ?
#
loop_
_entity_poly.entity_id
_entity_poly.type
_entity_poly.pdbx_seq_one_letter_code
_entity_poly.pdbx_strand_id
1 'polypeptide(L)' 'MSTTSLKLKSATANHLATTDIDKQIRRGKAVLRELKATLEDLEDRREIVAAKMRNRGKAGTPLREAAKELGLL' A
#
# COMPACT_ATOMS: atom_id res chain seq x y z
N MET A 1 -30.34 38.17 23.47
CA MET A 1 -29.26 37.33 22.91
C MET A 1 -29.70 35.88 23.00
N SER A 2 -30.08 35.25 21.87
CA SER A 2 -30.68 33.91 21.87
C SER A 2 -29.62 32.82 22.03
N THR A 3 -29.68 32.09 23.14
CA THR A 3 -28.70 31.05 23.54
C THR A 3 -28.72 29.83 22.61
N THR A 4 -29.84 29.58 21.94
CA THR A 4 -30.01 28.51 20.95
C THR A 4 -29.11 28.71 19.73
N SER A 5 -28.93 29.96 19.28
CA SER A 5 -28.11 30.31 18.11
C SER A 5 -26.61 30.06 18.36
N LEU A 6 -26.16 30.28 19.59
CA LEU A 6 -24.77 30.03 20.01
C LEU A 6 -24.49 28.52 20.10
N LYS A 7 -25.46 27.74 20.61
CA LYS A 7 -25.34 26.28 20.73
C LYS A 7 -25.32 25.60 19.36
N LEU A 8 -26.11 26.07 18.39
CA LEU A 8 -26.07 25.57 17.01
C LEU A 8 -24.73 25.88 16.33
N LYS A 9 -24.20 27.11 16.44
CA LYS A 9 -22.89 27.46 15.85
C LYS A 9 -21.76 26.59 16.42
N SER A 10 -21.76 26.35 17.73
CA SER A 10 -20.77 25.49 18.38
C SER A 10 -20.87 24.02 17.94
N ALA A 11 -22.09 23.48 17.82
CA ALA A 11 -22.29 22.11 17.34
C ALA A 11 -21.82 21.92 15.89
N THR A 12 -22.11 22.88 15.01
CA THR A 12 -21.68 22.83 13.60
C THR A 12 -20.16 22.96 13.46
N ALA A 13 -19.52 23.84 14.25
CA ALA A 13 -18.07 24.00 14.26
C ALA A 13 -17.34 22.73 14.74
N ASN A 14 -17.85 22.09 15.79
CA ASN A 14 -17.29 20.83 16.30
C ASN A 14 -17.45 19.69 15.29
N HIS A 15 -18.61 19.58 14.63
CA HIS A 15 -18.82 18.58 13.58
C HIS A 15 -17.87 18.78 12.40
N LEU A 16 -17.67 20.03 11.97
CA LEU A 16 -16.74 20.35 10.87
C LEU A 16 -15.30 19.97 11.24
N ALA A 17 -14.86 20.30 12.46
CA ALA A 17 -13.54 19.92 12.96
C ALA A 17 -13.34 18.39 13.00
N THR A 18 -14.34 17.62 13.46
CA THR A 18 -14.28 16.15 13.43
C THR A 18 -14.21 15.61 12.00
N THR A 19 -14.95 16.20 11.06
CA THR A 19 -14.90 15.74 9.65
C THR A 19 -13.55 16.00 8.99
N ASP A 20 -12.85 17.07 9.37
CA ASP A 20 -11.53 17.37 8.83
C ASP A 20 -10.44 16.46 9.42
N ILE A 21 -10.54 16.11 10.70
CA ILE A 21 -9.69 15.09 11.32
C ILE A 21 -9.90 13.73 10.63
N ASP A 22 -11.14 13.33 10.38
CA ASP A 22 -11.44 12.07 9.67
C ASP A 22 -10.87 12.05 8.26
N LYS A 23 -10.94 13.17 7.53
CA LYS A 23 -10.31 13.30 6.21
C LYS A 23 -8.79 13.14 6.31
N GLN A 24 -8.16 13.76 7.30
CA GLN A 24 -6.71 13.62 7.53
C GLN A 24 -6.33 12.17 7.87
N ILE A 25 -7.10 11.48 8.71
CA ILE A 25 -6.87 10.07 9.04
C ILE A 25 -6.99 9.20 7.79
N ARG A 26 -8.02 9.42 6.95
CA ARG A 26 -8.18 8.67 5.70
C ARG A 26 -7.00 8.88 4.74
N ARG A 27 -6.54 10.12 4.60
CA ARG A 27 -5.35 10.45 3.79
C ARG A 27 -4.11 9.76 4.34
N GLY A 28 -3.88 9.83 5.66
CA GLY A 28 -2.76 9.15 6.32
C GLY A 28 -2.79 7.65 6.08
N LYS A 29 -3.96 7.00 6.20
CA LYS A 29 -4.12 5.57 5.89
C LYS A 29 -3.83 5.23 4.43
N ALA A 30 -4.22 6.09 3.49
CA ALA A 30 -3.91 5.90 2.07
C ALA A 30 -2.40 5.93 1.82
N VAL A 31 -1.71 6.95 2.35
CA VAL A 31 -0.24 7.08 2.25
C VAL A 31 0.47 5.86 2.86
N LEU A 32 0.03 5.37 4.02
CA LEU A 32 0.61 4.19 4.64
C LEU A 32 0.44 2.91 3.80
N ARG A 33 -0.69 2.76 3.10
CA ARG A 33 -0.92 1.62 2.19
C ARG A 33 -0.02 1.70 0.96
N GLU A 34 0.12 2.89 0.38
CA GLU A 34 1.02 3.12 -0.76
C GLU A 34 2.48 2.88 -0.38
N LEU A 35 2.90 3.35 0.79
CA LEU A 35 4.25 3.11 1.30
C LEU A 35 4.50 1.62 1.52
N LYS A 36 3.52 0.89 2.09
CA LYS A 36 3.61 -0.56 2.26
C LYS A 36 3.80 -1.26 0.91
N ALA A 37 2.95 -0.95 -0.08
CA ALA A 37 3.05 -1.55 -1.42
C ALA A 37 4.40 -1.25 -2.09
N THR A 38 4.94 -0.05 -1.86
CA THR A 38 6.25 0.35 -2.40
C THR A 38 7.39 -0.43 -1.75
N LEU A 39 7.31 -0.67 -0.43
CA LEU A 39 8.29 -1.49 0.27
C LEU A 39 8.27 -2.94 -0.19
N GLU A 40 7.08 -3.52 -0.39
CA GLU A 40 6.93 -4.88 -0.93
C GLU A 40 7.55 -4.99 -2.34
N ASP A 41 7.30 -4.05 -3.25
CA ASP A 41 7.93 -4.04 -4.58
C ASP A 41 9.46 -3.88 -4.51
N LEU A 42 9.98 -3.06 -3.58
CA LEU A 42 11.42 -2.92 -3.40
C LEU A 42 12.07 -4.20 -2.85
N GLU A 43 11.41 -4.92 -1.95
CA GLU A 43 11.85 -6.21 -1.43
C GLU A 43 11.87 -7.28 -2.54
N ASP A 44 10.81 -7.37 -3.34
CA ASP A 44 10.74 -8.28 -4.49
C ASP A 44 11.87 -8.00 -5.49
N ARG A 45 12.13 -6.73 -5.82
CA ARG A 45 13.23 -6.34 -6.71
C ARG A 45 14.59 -6.74 -6.14
N ARG A 46 14.81 -6.57 -4.83
CA ARG A 46 16.05 -6.98 -4.17
C ARG A 46 16.23 -8.49 -4.25
N GLU A 47 15.18 -9.26 -4.00
CA GLU A 47 15.25 -10.73 -4.09
C GLU A 47 15.52 -11.19 -5.53
N ILE A 48 14.88 -10.57 -6.53
CA ILE A 48 15.16 -10.87 -7.95
C ILE A 48 16.62 -10.58 -8.30
N VAL A 49 17.17 -9.44 -7.86
CA VAL A 49 18.58 -9.11 -8.10
C VAL A 49 19.50 -10.13 -7.42
N ALA A 50 19.21 -10.49 -6.16
CA ALA A 50 19.98 -11.50 -5.43
C ALA A 50 19.92 -12.88 -6.12
N ALA A 51 18.74 -13.30 -6.58
CA ALA A 51 18.54 -14.53 -7.33
C ALA A 51 19.33 -14.51 -8.65
N LYS A 52 19.28 -13.40 -9.41
CA LYS A 52 20.09 -13.22 -10.62
C LYS A 52 21.58 -13.33 -10.36
N MET A 53 22.08 -12.75 -9.27
CA MET A 53 23.50 -12.87 -8.89
C MET A 53 23.86 -14.30 -8.51
N ARG A 54 23.03 -14.99 -7.70
CA ARG A 54 23.23 -16.41 -7.33
C ARG A 54 23.21 -17.35 -8.53
N ASN A 55 22.44 -17.01 -9.57
CA ASN A 55 22.26 -17.83 -10.77
C ASN A 55 23.14 -17.37 -11.94
N ARG A 56 23.92 -16.30 -11.78
CA ARG A 56 24.78 -15.78 -12.83
C ARG A 56 25.77 -16.86 -13.26
N GLY A 57 25.77 -17.19 -14.55
CA GLY A 57 26.65 -18.21 -15.13
C GLY A 57 26.22 -19.65 -14.91
N LYS A 58 25.10 -19.91 -14.21
CA LYS A 58 24.50 -21.25 -14.15
C LYS A 58 23.63 -21.47 -15.39
N ALA A 59 23.65 -22.67 -15.93
CA ALA A 59 22.69 -23.06 -16.97
C ALA A 59 21.28 -22.97 -16.39
N GLY A 60 20.37 -22.31 -17.11
CA GLY A 60 18.96 -22.26 -16.74
C GLY A 60 18.27 -23.58 -17.09
N THR A 61 17.16 -23.87 -16.40
CA THR A 61 16.29 -25.00 -16.76
C THR A 61 15.70 -24.77 -18.16
N PRO A 62 15.84 -25.72 -19.10
CA PRO A 62 15.20 -25.64 -20.41
C PRO A 62 13.69 -25.42 -20.26
N LEU A 63 13.13 -24.53 -21.10
CA LEU A 63 11.71 -24.13 -21.00
C LEU A 63 10.76 -25.34 -21.06
N ARG A 64 11.10 -26.36 -21.85
CA ARG A 64 10.32 -27.60 -21.98
C ARG A 64 10.28 -28.40 -20.67
N GLU A 65 11.40 -28.48 -19.95
CA GLU A 65 11.47 -29.17 -18.66
C GLU A 65 10.72 -28.39 -17.60
N ALA A 66 10.92 -27.07 -17.54
CA ALA A 66 10.17 -26.20 -16.64
C ALA A 66 8.66 -26.28 -16.87
N ALA A 67 8.19 -26.29 -18.12
CA ALA A 67 6.77 -26.41 -18.45
C ALA A 67 6.18 -27.77 -18.02
N LYS A 68 6.94 -28.86 -18.09
CA LYS A 68 6.52 -30.17 -17.60
C LYS A 68 6.42 -30.21 -16.07
N GLU A 69 7.38 -29.61 -15.37
CA GLU A 69 7.35 -29.50 -13.90
C GLU A 69 6.18 -28.64 -13.38
N LEU A 70 5.79 -27.63 -14.16
CA LEU A 70 4.67 -26.74 -13.85
C LEU A 70 3.29 -27.28 -14.29
N GLY A 71 3.23 -28.46 -14.91
CA GLY A 71 1.97 -29.06 -15.39
C GLY A 71 1.33 -28.32 -16.57
N LEU A 72 2.12 -27.59 -17.36
CA LEU A 72 1.68 -26.86 -18.56
C LEU A 72 1.86 -27.67 -19.86
N LEU A 73 2.52 -28.83 -19.78
CA LEU A 73 2.74 -29.83 -20.83
C LEU A 73 2.62 -31.22 -20.22
#